data_AF-A0A966TTI6-F1
#
_entry.id   AF-A0A966TTI6-F1
#
_cell.length_a   1.000
_cell.length_b   1.000
_cell.length_c   1.000
_cell.angle_alpha   90.00
_cell.angle_beta   90.00
_cell.angle_gamma   90.00
#
_symmetry.space_group_name_H-M   'P 1'
#
loop_
_entity.id
_entity.type
_entity.pdbx_description
1 polymer ?
#
loop_
_entity_poly.entity_id
_entity_poly.type
_entity_poly.pdbx_seq_one_letter_code
_entity_poly.pdbx_strand_id
1 'polypeptide(L)'
;MLNLVRFKASATYEDGRIATGAEAYAAYGRESYPVFSGLGGRIVWRGNFELMLIGPDQERWDECFIAEYPSVEAFVEMIKDPVYRQAVKHRQAAVADSRLIRMMPSASGSGFGGDLATS
;
A
#
# COMPACT_ATOMS: atom_id res chain seq x y z
N MET A 1 2.83 4.48 6.46
CA MET A 1 2.17 4.75 5.16
C MET A 1 0.89 3.94 5.07
N LEU A 2 -0.28 4.57 5.09
CA LEU A 2 -1.57 3.89 4.84
C LEU A 2 -1.76 3.72 3.33
N ASN A 3 -2.06 2.48 2.94
CA ASN A 3 -2.35 2.08 1.58
C ASN A 3 -3.82 1.67 1.50
N LEU A 4 -4.55 2.31 0.60
CA LEU A 4 -5.86 1.87 0.13
C LEU A 4 -5.71 1.62 -1.37
N VAL A 5 -5.99 0.41 -1.83
CA VAL A 5 -5.72 0.02 -3.22
C VAL A 5 -6.94 -0.66 -3.80
N ARG A 6 -7.38 -0.19 -4.97
CA ARG A 6 -8.40 -0.83 -5.79
C ARG A 6 -7.74 -1.37 -7.05
N PHE A 7 -8.00 -2.62 -7.36
CA PHE A 7 -7.44 -3.32 -8.51
C PHE A 7 -8.29 -3.10 -9.76
N LYS A 8 -7.66 -3.25 -10.91
CA LYS A 8 -8.37 -3.45 -12.18
C LYS A 8 -8.89 -4.89 -12.23
N ALA A 9 -10.00 -5.10 -12.93
CA ALA A 9 -10.46 -6.46 -13.26
C ALA A 9 -9.41 -7.23 -14.11
N SER A 10 -8.77 -6.54 -15.06
CA SER A 10 -7.66 -7.05 -15.86
C SER A 10 -6.47 -6.12 -15.77
N ALA A 11 -5.29 -6.67 -15.48
CA ALA A 11 -4.05 -5.92 -15.41
C ALA A 11 -3.61 -5.46 -16.81
N THR A 12 -2.99 -4.29 -16.90
CA THR A 12 -2.52 -3.73 -18.18
C THR A 12 -1.00 -3.76 -18.23
N TYR A 13 -0.44 -4.82 -18.82
CA TYR A 13 1.00 -4.91 -19.09
C TYR A 13 1.30 -4.52 -20.54
N GLU A 14 2.42 -3.84 -20.77
CA GLU A 14 2.89 -3.44 -22.10
C GLU A 14 3.30 -4.64 -22.97
N ASP A 15 3.75 -5.73 -22.34
CA ASP A 15 4.18 -6.96 -23.04
C ASP A 15 3.02 -7.90 -23.40
N GLY A 16 1.78 -7.49 -23.14
CA GLY A 16 0.58 -8.23 -23.53
C GLY A 16 0.27 -9.45 -22.66
N ARG A 17 1.00 -9.70 -21.56
CA ARG A 17 0.64 -10.80 -20.65
C ARG A 17 -0.76 -10.60 -20.06
N ILE A 18 -1.50 -11.70 -19.92
CA ILE A 18 -2.85 -11.71 -19.35
C ILE A 18 -2.77 -12.08 -17.88
N ALA A 19 -3.30 -11.21 -17.02
CA ALA A 19 -3.46 -11.44 -15.59
C ALA A 19 -4.59 -10.54 -15.06
N THR A 20 -5.21 -10.93 -13.96
CA THR A 20 -6.09 -10.04 -13.18
C THR A 20 -5.25 -8.99 -12.44
N GLY A 21 -5.89 -7.90 -12.01
CA GLY A 21 -5.23 -6.90 -11.16
C GLY A 21 -4.74 -7.50 -9.84
N ALA A 22 -5.50 -8.42 -9.25
CA ALA A 22 -5.12 -9.10 -8.01
C ALA A 22 -3.85 -9.96 -8.18
N GLU A 23 -3.76 -10.77 -9.25
CA GLU A 23 -2.56 -11.58 -9.54
C GLU A 23 -1.33 -10.71 -9.80
N ALA A 24 -1.50 -9.62 -10.54
CA ALA A 24 -0.45 -8.64 -10.79
C ALA A 24 0.01 -7.98 -9.47
N TYR A 25 -0.92 -7.56 -8.61
CA TYR A 25 -0.55 -6.97 -7.32
C TYR A 25 0.12 -7.97 -6.37
N ALA A 26 -0.30 -9.24 -6.41
CA ALA A 26 0.36 -10.31 -5.67
C ALA A 26 1.82 -10.54 -6.14
N ALA A 27 2.07 -10.47 -7.45
CA ALA A 27 3.43 -10.51 -7.99
C ALA A 27 4.27 -9.31 -7.51
N TYR A 28 3.71 -8.10 -7.55
CA TYR A 28 4.35 -6.92 -6.94
C TYR A 28 4.74 -7.16 -5.48
N GLY A 29 3.80 -7.66 -4.66
CA GLY A 29 4.05 -7.95 -3.26
C GLY A 29 5.19 -8.96 -3.05
N ARG A 30 5.15 -10.08 -3.78
CA ARG A 30 6.17 -11.14 -3.69
C ARG A 30 7.56 -10.64 -4.08
N GLU A 31 7.67 -9.86 -5.15
CA GLU A 31 8.96 -9.44 -5.71
C GLU A 31 9.55 -8.21 -5.00
N SER A 32 8.70 -7.32 -4.46
CA SER A 32 9.16 -6.16 -3.69
C SER A 32 9.48 -6.48 -2.23
N TYR A 33 8.91 -7.56 -1.67
CA TYR A 33 9.03 -7.89 -0.25
C TYR A 33 10.48 -8.02 0.27
N PRO A 34 11.42 -8.68 -0.43
CA PRO A 34 12.81 -8.77 0.05
C PRO A 34 13.48 -7.39 0.20
N VAL A 35 13.26 -6.47 -0.76
CA VAL A 35 13.78 -5.09 -0.68
C VAL A 35 13.12 -4.33 0.46
N PHE A 36 11.79 -4.39 0.54
CA PHE A 36 11.00 -3.74 1.58
C PHE A 36 11.45 -4.16 2.98
N SER A 37 11.52 -5.47 3.23
CA SER A 37 11.92 -6.03 4.53
C SER A 37 13.41 -5.78 4.85
N GLY A 38 14.29 -5.87 3.85
CA GLY A 38 15.73 -5.60 4.01
C GLY A 38 16.05 -4.15 4.41
N LEU A 39 15.19 -3.19 4.05
CA LEU A 39 15.30 -1.78 4.45
C LEU A 39 14.55 -1.48 5.77
N GLY A 40 14.14 -2.51 6.50
CA GLY A 40 13.43 -2.39 7.78
C GLY A 40 11.93 -2.11 7.65
N GLY A 41 11.37 -2.24 6.45
CA GLY A 41 9.94 -2.09 6.22
C GLY A 41 9.12 -3.20 6.87
N ARG A 42 8.00 -2.83 7.51
CA ARG A 42 7.09 -3.76 8.19
C ARG A 42 5.63 -3.47 7.88
N ILE A 43 4.82 -4.51 7.71
CA ILE A 43 3.36 -4.35 7.71
C ILE A 43 2.89 -4.40 9.17
N VAL A 44 2.39 -3.27 9.68
CA VAL A 44 2.01 -3.13 11.09
C VAL A 44 0.51 -3.24 11.32
N TRP A 45 -0.28 -3.15 10.25
CA TRP A 45 -1.72 -3.37 10.27
C TRP A 45 -2.21 -3.76 8.86
N ARG A 46 -3.23 -4.62 8.81
CA ARG A 46 -3.99 -4.96 7.60
C ARG A 46 -5.46 -5.20 7.99
N GLY A 47 -6.38 -4.80 7.12
CA GLY A 47 -7.81 -5.08 7.25
C GLY A 47 -8.42 -5.47 5.91
N ASN A 48 -9.39 -6.39 5.95
CA ASN A 48 -10.21 -6.68 4.78
C ASN A 48 -11.32 -5.64 4.72
N PHE A 49 -11.51 -5.01 3.57
CA PHE A 49 -12.59 -4.05 3.38
C PHE A 49 -13.94 -4.79 3.35
N GLU A 50 -14.87 -4.38 4.19
CA GLU A 50 -16.23 -4.96 4.22
C GLU A 50 -17.27 -3.98 3.66
N LEU A 51 -17.22 -2.71 4.07
CA LEU A 51 -18.22 -1.71 3.68
C LEU A 51 -17.69 -0.28 3.87
N MET A 52 -18.04 0.60 2.94
CA MET A 52 -17.94 2.05 3.14
C MET A 52 -19.17 2.54 3.91
N LEU A 53 -19.07 2.68 5.23
CA LEU A 53 -20.19 3.09 6.07
C LEU A 53 -20.49 4.60 5.97
N ILE A 54 -19.44 5.42 5.89
CA ILE A 54 -19.54 6.87 5.73
C ILE A 54 -18.56 7.27 4.62
N GLY A 55 -19.10 7.76 3.51
CA GLY A 55 -18.33 8.16 2.35
C GLY A 55 -19.10 7.90 1.06
N PRO A 56 -18.49 8.18 -0.09
CA PRO A 56 -19.08 7.86 -1.39
C PRO A 56 -19.23 6.34 -1.56
N ASP A 57 -20.38 5.86 -2.01
CA ASP A 57 -20.73 4.44 -2.13
C ASP A 57 -19.93 3.69 -3.22
N GLN A 58 -19.32 4.43 -4.13
CA GLN A 58 -18.40 3.94 -5.15
C GLN A 58 -16.97 3.71 -4.64
N GLU A 59 -16.60 4.25 -3.48
CA GLU A 59 -15.29 3.97 -2.88
C GLU A 59 -15.27 2.56 -2.27
N ARG A 60 -14.40 1.72 -2.82
CA ARG A 60 -14.18 0.33 -2.42
C ARG A 60 -12.71 0.02 -2.59
N TRP A 61 -12.17 -0.80 -1.71
CA TRP A 61 -10.75 -1.11 -1.66
C TRP A 61 -10.53 -2.61 -1.57
N ASP A 62 -9.64 -3.14 -2.38
CA ASP A 62 -9.31 -4.57 -2.39
C ASP A 62 -8.18 -4.89 -1.40
N GLU A 63 -7.27 -3.93 -1.15
CA GLU A 63 -6.23 -4.02 -0.13
C GLU A 63 -6.22 -2.77 0.76
N CYS A 64 -6.22 -2.99 2.07
CA CYS A 64 -6.06 -1.95 3.09
C CYS A 64 -4.96 -2.36 4.07
N PHE A 65 -3.86 -1.62 4.12
CA PHE A 65 -2.76 -1.92 5.04
C PHE A 65 -1.91 -0.70 5.41
N ILE A 66 -1.19 -0.79 6.52
CA ILE A 66 -0.19 0.20 6.92
C ILE A 66 1.19 -0.45 6.83
N ALA A 67 2.03 0.13 5.97
CA ALA A 67 3.46 -0.15 5.90
C ALA A 67 4.24 0.89 6.71
N GLU A 68 5.00 0.44 7.69
CA GLU A 68 5.93 1.24 8.47
C GLU A 68 7.34 1.15 7.87
N TYR A 69 8.05 2.27 7.92
CA TYR A 69 9.45 2.40 7.52
C TYR A 69 10.21 3.06 8.66
N PRO A 70 11.47 2.69 8.92
CA PRO A 70 12.25 3.28 10.00
C PRO A 70 12.60 4.75 9.75
N SER A 71 12.62 5.18 8.49
CA SER A 71 12.83 6.58 8.11
C SER A 71 12.27 6.89 6.71
N VAL A 72 12.27 8.18 6.34
CA VAL A 72 11.92 8.61 4.97
C VAL A 72 12.96 8.12 3.96
N GLU A 73 14.22 8.15 4.36
CA GLU A 73 15.36 7.70 3.55
C GLU A 73 15.21 6.22 3.21
N ALA A 74 14.79 5.36 4.16
CA ALA A 74 14.53 3.94 3.88
C ALA A 74 13.46 3.76 2.79
N PHE A 75 12.39 4.56 2.81
CA PHE A 75 11.38 4.55 1.75
C PHE A 75 11.94 5.04 0.40
N VAL A 76 12.76 6.10 0.41
CA VAL A 76 13.40 6.66 -0.79
C VAL A 76 14.39 5.67 -1.42
N GLU A 77 15.18 4.97 -0.60
CA GLU A 77 16.10 3.95 -1.09
C GLU A 77 15.34 2.75 -1.66
N MET A 78 14.21 2.35 -1.05
CA MET A 78 13.33 1.30 -1.60
C MET A 78 12.86 1.64 -3.01
N ILE A 79 12.38 2.87 -3.27
CA ILE A 79 11.89 3.24 -4.62
C ILE A 79 13.01 3.42 -5.66
N LYS A 80 14.25 3.61 -5.22
CA LYS A 80 15.43 3.68 -6.09
C LYS A 80 16.00 2.31 -6.44
N ASP A 81 15.78 1.32 -5.58
CA ASP A 81 16.29 -0.04 -5.74
C ASP A 81 15.87 -0.64 -7.10
N PRO A 82 16.81 -1.23 -7.87
CA PRO A 82 16.52 -1.75 -9.19
C PRO A 82 15.54 -2.94 -9.19
N VAL A 83 15.57 -3.79 -8.16
CA VAL A 83 14.63 -4.91 -8.01
C VAL A 83 13.23 -4.37 -7.74
N TYR A 84 13.10 -3.41 -6.82
CA TYR A 84 11.82 -2.75 -6.56
C TYR A 84 11.28 -2.04 -7.82
N ARG A 85 12.15 -1.37 -8.60
CA ARG A 85 11.76 -0.72 -9.86
C ARG A 85 11.24 -1.69 -10.92
N GLN A 86 11.66 -2.96 -10.92
CA GLN A 86 11.02 -3.96 -11.76
C GLN A 86 9.70 -4.41 -11.16
N ALA A 87 9.67 -4.71 -9.86
CA ALA A 87 8.46 -5.18 -9.17
C ALA A 87 7.30 -4.17 -9.26
N VAL A 88 7.58 -2.87 -9.15
CA VAL A 88 6.55 -1.82 -9.17
C VAL A 88 5.80 -1.72 -10.50
N LYS A 89 6.35 -2.27 -11.59
CA LYS A 89 5.63 -2.38 -12.88
C LYS A 89 4.38 -3.24 -12.75
N HIS A 90 4.44 -4.30 -11.94
CA HIS A 90 3.27 -5.12 -11.62
C HIS A 90 2.19 -4.30 -10.89
N ARG A 91 2.58 -3.42 -9.96
CA ARG A 91 1.66 -2.49 -9.30
C ARG A 91 1.03 -1.53 -10.29
N GLN A 92 1.81 -0.96 -11.21
CA GLN A 92 1.31 -0.04 -12.24
C GLN A 92 0.30 -0.72 -13.17
N ALA A 93 0.55 -1.98 -13.54
CA ALA A 93 -0.37 -2.77 -14.34
C ALA A 93 -1.67 -3.09 -13.58
N ALA A 94 -1.57 -3.39 -12.28
CA ALA A 94 -2.65 -3.89 -11.42
C ALA A 94 -3.66 -2.83 -10.95
N VAL A 95 -3.18 -1.63 -10.59
CA VAL A 95 -3.96 -0.69 -9.77
C VAL A 95 -4.89 0.17 -10.64
N ALA A 96 -6.17 0.20 -10.27
CA ALA A 96 -7.18 1.08 -10.88
C ALA A 96 -7.24 2.44 -10.18
N ASP A 97 -7.18 2.45 -8.85
CA ASP A 97 -7.11 3.65 -8.02
C ASP A 97 -6.37 3.34 -6.70
N SER A 98 -5.72 4.33 -6.10
CA SER A 98 -5.10 4.15 -4.79
C SER A 98 -4.96 5.43 -3.98
N ARG A 99 -4.83 5.28 -2.67
CA ARG A 99 -4.32 6.31 -1.75
C ARG A 99 -3.06 5.77 -1.09
N LEU A 100 -2.02 6.61 -1.03
CA LEU A 100 -0.79 6.35 -0.28
C LEU A 100 -0.57 7.54 0.65
N ILE A 101 -0.95 7.38 1.91
CA ILE A 101 -1.01 8.49 2.88
C ILE A 101 0.13 8.34 3.89
N ARG A 102 1.00 9.35 3.95
CA ARG A 102 2.05 9.46 4.96
C ARG A 102 1.46 9.99 6.26
N MET A 103 1.74 9.30 7.36
CA MET A 103 1.29 9.68 8.71
C MET A 103 2.45 9.50 9.68
N MET A 104 2.51 10.35 10.69
CA MET A 104 3.33 10.15 11.88
C MET A 104 2.56 9.22 12.83
N PRO A 105 3.14 8.11 13.32
CA PRO A 105 2.50 7.32 14.36
C PRO A 105 2.20 8.19 15.59
N SER A 106 1.02 7.97 16.18
CA SER A 106 0.56 8.60 17.42
C SER A 106 0.23 7.49 18.41
N ALA A 107 0.22 7.82 19.72
CA ALA A 107 -0.44 6.96 20.69
C ALA A 107 -1.91 6.78 20.29
N SER A 108 -2.44 5.57 20.45
CA SER A 108 -3.81 5.22 20.04
C SER A 108 -4.90 5.95 20.85
N GLY A 109 -4.56 6.53 22.01
CA GLY A 109 -5.51 7.22 22.90
C GLY A 109 -6.61 6.31 23.44
N SER A 110 -7.63 6.89 24.08
CA SER A 110 -8.82 6.18 24.58
C SER A 110 -10.15 6.67 23.98
N GLY A 111 -10.14 7.74 23.18
CA GLY A 111 -11.34 8.36 22.60
C GLY A 111 -11.22 8.65 21.10
N PHE A 112 -12.27 9.25 20.52
CA PHE A 112 -12.34 9.58 19.09
C PHE A 112 -11.49 10.80 18.68
N GLY A 113 -11.19 11.68 19.63
CA GLY A 113 -10.18 12.73 19.45
C GLY A 113 -8.84 12.21 19.92
N GLY A 114 -7.78 12.41 19.14
CA GLY A 114 -6.42 12.18 19.64
C GLY A 114 -6.23 13.01 20.92
N ASP A 115 -5.61 12.43 21.94
CA ASP A 115 -5.20 13.18 23.13
C ASP A 115 -4.28 14.29 22.63
N LEU A 116 -4.81 15.51 22.49
CA LEU A 116 -4.03 16.72 22.26
C LEU A 116 -3.24 16.97 23.54
N ALA A 117 -2.19 16.18 23.74
CA ALA A 117 -1.16 16.50 24.70
C ALA A 117 -0.55 17.82 24.19
N THR A 118 -0.96 18.90 24.82
CA THR A 118 -0.38 20.22 24.71
C THR A 118 1.13 20.10 24.85
N SER A 119 1.86 20.35 23.75
CA SER A 119 3.28 20.66 23.75
C SER A 119 3.50 21.89 22.90
#